data_AF-A0A917B452-F1
#
_entry.id   AF-A0A917B452-F1
#
_cell.length_a   1.000
_cell.length_b   1.000
_cell.length_c   1.000
_cell.angle_alpha   90.00
_cell.angle_beta   90.00
_cell.angle_gamma   90.00
#
_symmetry.space_group_name_H-M   'P 1'
#
loop_
_entity.id
_entity.type
_entity.pdbx_description
1 polymer ?
#
loop_
_entity_poly.entity_id
_entity_poly.type
_entity_poly.pdbx_seq_one_letter_code
_entity_poly.pdbx_strand_id
1 'polypeptide(L)' 'MRKLLEKVIRLALAIMFFYVLWKGVGALWEMFVPINYKTNLIALIIVNPIMILVSFILSALTFEFIRKS' A
#
# COMPACT_ATOMS: atom_id res chain seq x y z
N MET A 1 22.84 10.54 4.16
CA MET A 1 21.74 11.46 3.78
C MET A 1 21.16 12.08 5.04
N ARG A 2 20.58 13.29 5.02
CA ARG A 2 19.87 13.80 6.22
C ARG A 2 18.79 12.80 6.60
N LYS A 3 18.69 12.38 7.87
CA LYS A 3 17.68 11.40 8.36
C LYS A 3 16.25 11.75 7.93
N LEU A 4 15.99 13.03 7.69
CA LEU A 4 14.72 13.55 7.20
C LEU A 4 14.43 13.15 5.75
N LEU A 5 15.44 13.18 4.86
CA LEU A 5 15.32 12.77 3.46
C LEU A 5 14.99 11.29 3.33
N GLU A 6 15.61 10.42 4.15
CA GLU A 6 15.32 8.98 4.15
C GLU A 6 13.86 8.68 4.53
N LYS A 7 13.31 9.41 5.52
CA LYS A 7 11.91 9.27 5.90
C LYS A 7 10.97 9.70 4.78
N VAL A 8 11.29 10.80 4.09
CA VAL A 8 10.49 11.30 2.96
C VAL A 8 10.49 10.30 1.81
N ILE A 9 11.64 9.74 1.45
CA ILE A 9 11.75 8.74 0.37
C ILE A 9 10.94 7.49 0.71
N ARG A 10 11.05 6.95 1.93
CA ARG A 10 10.25 5.79 2.37
C ARG A 10 8.75 6.09 2.34
N LEU A 11 8.33 7.28 2.76
CA LEU A 11 6.92 7.66 2.69
C LEU A 11 6.45 7.75 1.23
N ALA A 12 7.22 8.37 0.35
CA ALA A 12 6.90 8.46 -1.08
C ALA A 12 6.77 7.09 -1.73
N LEU A 13 7.70 6.17 -1.44
CA LEU A 13 7.62 4.78 -1.89
C LEU A 13 6.39 4.06 -1.34
N ALA A 14 6.04 4.26 -0.07
CA ALA A 14 4.86 3.64 0.52
C ALA A 14 3.57 4.15 -0.13
N ILE A 15 3.45 5.45 -0.40
CA ILE A 15 2.32 6.03 -1.13
C ILE A 15 2.24 5.45 -2.55
N MET A 16 3.38 5.33 -3.23
CA MET A 16 3.44 4.74 -4.58
C MET A 16 2.94 3.28 -4.57
N PHE A 17 3.43 2.45 -3.65
CA PHE A 17 2.99 1.06 -3.52
C PHE A 17 1.51 0.97 -3.16
N PHE A 18 1.03 1.81 -2.25
CA PHE A 18 -0.38 1.87 -1.89
C PHE A 18 -1.25 2.20 -3.10
N TYR A 19 -0.85 3.19 -3.90
CA TYR A 19 -1.59 3.57 -5.11
C TYR A 19 -1.70 2.41 -6.10
N VAL A 20 -0.60 1.69 -6.34
CA VAL A 20 -0.58 0.52 -7.23
C VAL A 20 -1.48 -0.60 -6.68
N LEU A 21 -1.36 -0.92 -5.39
CA LEU A 21 -2.19 -1.92 -4.73
C LEU A 21 -3.67 -1.54 -4.76
N TRP A 22 -4.00 -0.28 -4.50
CA TRP A 22 -5.36 0.24 -4.53
C TRP A 22 -6.00 0.03 -5.91
N LYS A 23 -5.28 0.35 -6.98
CA LYS A 23 -5.77 0.14 -8.35
C LYS A 23 -5.95 -1.33 -8.68
N GLY A 24 -4.98 -2.18 -8.32
CA GLY A 24 -5.05 -3.61 -8.57
C GLY A 24 -6.17 -4.30 -7.78
N VAL A 25 -6.23 -4.06 -6.48
CA VAL A 25 -7.27 -4.61 -5.60
C VAL A 25 -8.63 -4.05 -5.97
N GLY A 26 -8.76 -2.76 -6.31
CA GLY A 26 -10.02 -2.17 -6.75
C GLY A 26 -10.58 -2.84 -8.00
N ALA A 27 -9.75 -3.08 -9.01
CA ALA A 27 -10.15 -3.79 -10.23
C ALA A 27 -10.62 -5.23 -9.93
N LEU A 28 -9.89 -5.95 -9.07
CA LEU A 28 -10.29 -7.29 -8.63
C LEU A 28 -11.59 -7.25 -7.80
N TRP A 29 -11.74 -6.24 -6.96
CA TRP A 29 -12.89 -6.08 -6.08
C TRP A 29 -14.17 -5.89 -6.89
N GLU A 30 -14.13 -5.02 -7.90
CA GLU A 30 -15.29 -4.77 -8.78
C GLU A 30 -15.68 -6.00 -9.60
N MET A 31 -14.73 -6.88 -9.96
CA MET A 31 -15.01 -8.10 -10.72
C MET A 31 -15.56 -9.24 -9.86
N PHE A 32 -15.10 -9.37 -8.61
CA PHE A 32 -15.37 -10.57 -7.79
C PHE A 32 -16.25 -10.33 -6.57
N VAL A 33 -16.36 -9.08 -6.10
CA VAL A 33 -17.03 -8.76 -4.84
C VAL A 33 -18.32 -7.98 -5.10
N PRO A 34 -19.49 -8.49 -4.69
CA PRO A 34 -20.75 -7.77 -4.82
C PRO A 34 -20.71 -6.45 -4.07
N ILE A 35 -21.14 -5.36 -4.72
CA ILE A 35 -21.20 -4.02 -4.11
C ILE A 35 -22.39 -3.98 -3.14
N ASN A 36 -22.11 -4.13 -1.84
CA ASN A 36 -23.10 -3.96 -0.78
C ASN A 36 -22.44 -3.40 0.49
N TYR A 37 -23.25 -3.04 1.48
CA TYR A 37 -22.72 -2.40 2.70
C TYR A 37 -21.75 -3.29 3.50
N LYS A 38 -21.96 -4.62 3.51
CA LYS A 38 -21.11 -5.57 4.25
C LYS A 38 -19.73 -5.68 3.61
N THR A 39 -19.68 -5.83 2.29
CA THR A 39 -18.42 -5.92 1.55
C THR A 39 -17.68 -4.60 1.59
N ASN A 40 -18.36 -3.45 1.51
CA ASN A 40 -17.72 -2.14 1.66
C ASN A 40 -17.11 -1.94 3.07
N LEU A 41 -17.78 -2.42 4.13
CA LEU A 41 -17.23 -2.43 5.48
C LEU A 41 -15.97 -3.31 5.58
N ILE A 42 -15.96 -4.48 4.95
CA ILE A 42 -14.77 -5.36 4.88
C ILE A 42 -13.64 -4.66 4.13
N ALA A 43 -13.93 -4.02 2.99
CA ALA A 43 -12.94 -3.27 2.24
C ALA A 43 -12.29 -2.18 3.10
N LEU A 44 -13.10 -1.46 3.86
CA LEU A 44 -12.62 -0.36 4.71
C LEU A 44 -11.84 -0.83 5.94
N ILE A 45 -12.35 -1.84 6.65
CA ILE A 45 -11.84 -2.26 7.97
C ILE A 45 -10.70 -3.29 7.84
N ILE A 46 -10.72 -4.11 6.81
CA ILE A 46 -9.77 -5.23 6.66
C ILE A 46 -8.83 -4.97 5.50
N VAL A 47 -9.37 -4.74 4.30
CA VAL A 47 -8.55 -4.66 3.08
C VAL A 47 -7.68 -3.42 3.09
N ASN A 48 -8.22 -2.26 3.49
CA ASN A 48 -7.47 -1.01 3.50
C ASN A 48 -6.28 -1.05 4.49
N PRO A 49 -6.45 -1.48 5.76
CA PRO A 49 -5.31 -1.61 6.68
C PRO A 49 -4.26 -2.61 6.19
N ILE A 50 -4.68 -3.74 5.61
CA ILE A 50 -3.75 -4.72 5.02
C ILE A 50 -2.95 -4.08 3.88
N MET A 51 -3.60 -3.36 2.96
CA MET A 51 -2.90 -2.67 1.86
C MET A 51 -1.90 -1.65 2.39
N ILE A 52 -2.26 -0.88 3.42
CA ILE A 52 -1.35 0.08 4.06
C ILE A 52 -0.12 -0.64 4.62
N LEU A 53 -0.32 -1.71 5.40
CA LEU A 53 0.77 -2.49 5.97
C LEU A 53 1.71 -3.06 4.90
N VAL A 54 1.16 -3.68 3.86
CA VAL A 54 1.94 -4.23 2.74
C VAL A 54 2.72 -3.13 2.03
N SER A 55 2.13 -1.96 1.83
CA SER A 55 2.79 -0.82 1.19
C SER A 55 4.00 -0.31 1.99
N PHE A 56 3.88 -0.25 3.32
CA PHE A 56 4.99 0.12 4.19
C PHE A 56 6.10 -0.94 4.19
N ILE A 57 5.74 -2.22 4.20
CA ILE A 57 6.71 -3.33 4.13
C ILE A 57 7.47 -3.27 2.79
N LEU A 58 6.76 -3.15 1.67
CA LEU A 58 7.38 -3.04 0.34
C LEU A 58 8.29 -1.83 0.24
N SER A 59 7.84 -0.66 0.73
CA SER A 59 8.67 0.54 0.80
C SER A 59 9.95 0.32 1.61
N ALA A 60 9.85 -0.32 2.78
CA ALA A 60 11.01 -0.60 3.61
C ALA A 60 12.00 -1.53 2.89
N LEU A 61 11.51 -2.62 2.28
CA LEU A 61 12.32 -3.57 1.52
C LEU A 61 13.01 -2.92 0.33
N THR A 62 12.28 -2.13 -0.46
CA THR A 62 12.85 -1.41 -1.61
C THR A 62 13.90 -0.40 -1.17
N PHE A 63 13.64 0.35 -0.10
CA PHE A 63 14.62 1.31 0.41
C PHE A 63 15.89 0.62 0.93
N GLU A 64 15.76 -0.52 1.62
CA GLU A 64 16.91 -1.30 2.06
C GLU A 64 17.71 -1.85 0.88
N PHE A 65 17.03 -2.33 -0.17
CA PHE A 65 17.68 -2.80 -1.38
C PHE A 65 18.47 -1.68 -2.07
N ILE A 66 17.86 -0.51 -2.28
CA ILE A 66 18.51 0.66 -2.87
C ILE A 66 19.70 1.12 -2.04
N ARG A 67 19.61 1.05 -0.70
CA ARG A 67 20.71 1.47 0.19
C ARG A 67 21.87 0.47 0.22
N LYS A 68 21.61 -0.81 0.00
CA LYS A 68 22.62 -1.88 -0.02
C LYS A 68 23.32 -1.99 -1.38
N SER A 69 22.66 -1.57 -2.47
CA SER A 69 23.23 -1.46 -3.81
C SER A 69 24.11 -0.23 -3.97
#